data_AF-D1AL81-F1
#
_entry.id   AF-D1AL81-F1
#
_cell.length_a   1.000
_cell.length_b   1.000
_cell.length_c   1.000
_cell.angle_alpha   90.00
_cell.angle_beta   90.00
_cell.angle_gamma   90.00
#
_symmetry.space_group_name_H-M   'P 1'
#
loop_
_entity.id
_entity.type
_entity.pdbx_description
1 polymer ?
#
loop_
_entity_poly.entity_id
_entity_poly.type
_entity_poly.pdbx_seq_one_letter_code
_entity_poly.pdbx_strand_id
1 'polypeptide(L)'
;MFKKISDKNGNSDENAEINERLKELAEENNERLFGDSEELYERIQNDLDYVLAKEIGADEYGELDSMIRLLIPEEYETYEKIKKDFFADKKNAIEKVLGLTDVENMTFTEFIYFYLQKNTDSYYYENLSTGYVEGLKKLLDSKGIELENINWESLAGKEEAYEELLIDIVLSLANKALINEKKTLFGIDIGLGSKIFYLRETETYEKIKEIETDFYYVYDIEYLKNFYTSIYEIIVAPFKELEVTKGDFVEAAEGETGIVKVKTLFKKDNKEYDINKNMLKQVF
;
A
#
# COMPACT_ATOMS: atom_id res chain seq x y z
N MET A 1 -7.04 -31.68 -22.61
CA MET A 1 -6.26 -32.26 -23.74
C MET A 1 -4.88 -31.62 -23.69
N PHE A 2 -3.90 -32.31 -23.06
CA PHE A 2 -2.55 -31.77 -22.85
C PHE A 2 -1.78 -31.70 -24.18
N LYS A 3 -1.16 -30.55 -24.45
CA LYS A 3 -0.33 -30.31 -25.63
C LYS A 3 1.13 -30.53 -25.24
N LYS A 4 1.78 -31.47 -25.94
CA LYS A 4 3.20 -31.85 -25.83
C LYS A 4 4.13 -30.63 -26.01
N ILE A 5 5.10 -30.50 -25.13
CA ILE A 5 6.34 -29.75 -25.41
C ILE A 5 7.32 -30.76 -26.03
N SER A 6 7.76 -30.45 -27.25
CA SER A 6 8.72 -31.25 -28.03
C SER A 6 10.16 -30.91 -27.66
N ASP A 7 10.93 -31.95 -27.35
CA ASP A 7 12.28 -32.26 -27.83
C ASP A 7 13.23 -31.12 -28.22
N LYS A 8 14.29 -30.97 -27.42
CA LYS A 8 15.63 -30.57 -27.91
C LYS A 8 16.71 -31.48 -27.30
N ASN A 9 17.13 -32.45 -28.12
CA ASN A 9 18.44 -33.11 -28.23
C ASN A 9 19.38 -33.13 -27.01
N GLY A 10 19.39 -34.29 -26.33
CA GLY A 10 20.55 -34.92 -25.69
C GLY A 10 20.36 -36.44 -25.78
N ASN A 11 21.39 -37.17 -26.23
CA ASN A 11 21.49 -38.62 -26.50
C ASN A 11 20.31 -39.51 -26.03
N SER A 12 19.66 -40.21 -26.97
CA SER A 12 18.53 -41.12 -26.70
C SER A 12 18.89 -42.33 -25.83
N ASP A 13 20.16 -42.74 -25.84
CA ASP A 13 20.59 -43.98 -25.17
C ASP A 13 21.01 -43.73 -23.72
N GLU A 14 21.66 -42.59 -23.42
CA GLU A 14 21.93 -42.14 -22.02
C GLU A 14 20.63 -41.82 -21.28
N ASN A 15 19.63 -41.27 -21.97
CA ASN A 15 18.30 -41.03 -21.39
C ASN A 15 17.53 -42.33 -21.13
N ALA A 16 17.79 -43.41 -21.87
CA ALA A 16 17.18 -44.71 -21.61
C ALA A 16 17.78 -45.37 -20.35
N GLU A 17 19.11 -45.34 -20.22
CA GLU A 17 19.82 -45.91 -19.07
C GLU A 17 19.53 -45.13 -17.77
N ILE A 18 19.42 -43.80 -17.84
CA ILE A 18 19.02 -42.96 -16.70
C ILE A 18 17.57 -43.27 -16.28
N ASN A 19 16.65 -43.44 -17.24
CA ASN A 19 15.25 -43.74 -16.94
C ASN A 19 15.06 -45.17 -16.38
N GLU A 20 15.85 -46.14 -16.82
CA GLU A 20 15.83 -47.52 -16.31
C GLU A 20 16.37 -47.56 -14.86
N ARG A 21 17.45 -46.84 -14.59
CA ARG A 21 18.07 -46.73 -13.26
C ARG A 21 17.21 -45.95 -12.25
N LEU A 22 16.46 -44.94 -12.71
CA LEU A 22 15.44 -44.26 -11.90
C LEU A 22 14.27 -45.17 -11.55
N LYS A 23 13.93 -46.13 -12.43
CA LYS A 23 12.88 -47.11 -12.21
C LYS A 23 13.30 -48.17 -11.17
N GLU A 24 14.53 -48.68 -11.29
CA GLU A 24 15.10 -49.62 -10.31
C GLU A 24 15.23 -48.97 -8.92
N LEU A 25 15.67 -47.70 -8.84
CA LEU A 25 15.73 -46.96 -7.58
C LEU A 25 14.35 -46.68 -6.96
N ALA A 26 13.32 -46.51 -7.79
CA ALA A 26 11.95 -46.37 -7.32
C ALA A 26 11.41 -47.69 -6.77
N GLU A 27 11.73 -48.82 -7.40
CA GLU A 27 11.33 -50.17 -6.95
C GLU A 27 12.09 -50.61 -5.69
N GLU A 28 13.42 -50.37 -5.61
CA GLU A 28 14.22 -50.62 -4.40
C GLU A 28 13.79 -49.78 -3.19
N ASN A 29 13.34 -48.53 -3.42
CA ASN A 29 12.77 -47.71 -2.36
C ASN A 29 11.37 -48.17 -1.97
N ASN A 30 10.56 -48.64 -2.92
CA ASN A 30 9.21 -49.13 -2.64
C ASN A 30 9.23 -50.38 -1.74
N GLU A 31 10.17 -51.33 -1.96
CA GLU A 31 10.28 -52.52 -1.12
C GLU A 31 10.80 -52.24 0.31
N ARG A 32 11.51 -51.12 0.53
CA ARG A 32 12.08 -50.75 1.82
C ARG A 32 11.14 -49.96 2.74
N LEU A 33 9.98 -49.51 2.26
CA LEU A 33 9.17 -48.46 2.88
C LEU A 33 7.84 -48.88 3.53
N PHE A 34 7.52 -50.18 3.57
CA PHE A 34 6.25 -50.68 4.12
C PHE A 34 6.20 -50.80 5.66
N GLY A 35 6.89 -49.92 6.39
CA GLY A 35 6.86 -49.86 7.86
C GLY A 35 6.12 -48.63 8.42
N ASP A 36 6.39 -47.45 7.86
CA ASP A 36 5.94 -46.14 8.37
C ASP A 36 5.34 -45.28 7.23
N SER A 37 4.56 -45.91 6.35
CA SER A 37 4.23 -45.33 5.05
C SER A 37 3.31 -44.10 5.12
N GLU A 38 2.35 -44.05 6.05
CA GLU A 38 1.30 -43.02 6.02
C GLU A 38 1.83 -41.61 6.36
N GLU A 39 2.64 -41.46 7.42
CA GLU A 39 3.31 -40.20 7.77
C GLU A 39 4.30 -39.73 6.70
N LEU A 40 5.00 -40.66 6.04
CA LEU A 40 5.92 -40.30 4.97
C LEU A 40 5.17 -39.89 3.70
N TYR A 41 4.06 -40.55 3.37
CA TYR A 41 3.18 -40.16 2.28
C TYR A 41 2.59 -38.76 2.53
N GLU A 42 2.11 -38.48 3.75
CA GLU A 42 1.62 -37.14 4.11
C GLU A 42 2.72 -36.09 4.02
N ARG A 43 3.94 -36.38 4.49
CA ARG A 43 5.07 -35.45 4.37
C ARG A 43 5.48 -35.20 2.92
N ILE A 44 5.58 -36.24 2.10
CA ILE A 44 5.91 -36.11 0.68
C ILE A 44 4.81 -35.34 -0.05
N GLN A 45 3.54 -35.60 0.26
CA GLN A 45 2.41 -34.90 -0.34
C GLN A 45 2.43 -33.41 0.04
N ASN A 46 2.65 -33.10 1.32
CA ASN A 46 2.82 -31.73 1.80
C ASN A 46 4.02 -31.02 1.15
N ASP A 47 5.14 -31.73 0.98
CA ASP A 47 6.34 -31.19 0.31
C ASP A 47 6.10 -30.99 -1.21
N LEU A 48 5.31 -31.86 -1.85
CA LEU A 48 4.93 -31.73 -3.27
C LEU A 48 3.96 -30.58 -3.48
N ASP A 49 2.93 -30.49 -2.63
CA ASP A 49 1.96 -29.39 -2.63
C ASP A 49 2.67 -28.07 -2.30
N TYR A 50 3.70 -28.09 -1.45
CA TYR A 50 4.59 -26.97 -1.19
C TYR A 50 5.40 -26.55 -2.43
N VAL A 51 5.98 -27.51 -3.16
CA VAL A 51 6.70 -27.22 -4.41
C VAL A 51 5.75 -26.70 -5.48
N LEU A 52 4.55 -27.29 -5.61
CA LEU A 52 3.53 -26.85 -6.55
C LEU A 52 2.98 -25.46 -6.21
N ALA A 53 2.69 -25.18 -4.94
CA ALA A 53 2.22 -23.87 -4.49
C ALA A 53 3.33 -22.81 -4.62
N LYS A 54 4.59 -23.20 -4.45
CA LYS A 54 5.75 -22.35 -4.74
C LYS A 54 5.89 -22.11 -6.25
N GLU A 55 5.73 -23.11 -7.11
CA GLU A 55 5.82 -22.93 -8.57
C GLU A 55 4.59 -22.22 -9.18
N ILE A 56 3.41 -22.33 -8.58
CA ILE A 56 2.18 -21.67 -9.06
C ILE A 56 2.00 -20.28 -8.44
N GLY A 57 2.37 -20.09 -7.16
CA GLY A 57 2.16 -18.84 -6.41
C GLY A 57 3.37 -17.90 -6.26
N ALA A 58 4.60 -18.35 -6.57
CA ALA A 58 5.78 -17.46 -6.50
C ALA A 58 5.92 -16.55 -7.72
N ASP A 59 5.44 -16.96 -8.90
CA ASP A 59 5.50 -16.11 -10.09
C ASP A 59 4.29 -15.18 -10.23
N GLU A 60 3.08 -15.58 -9.78
CA GLU A 60 1.88 -14.76 -9.98
C GLU A 60 1.86 -13.47 -9.15
N TYR A 61 2.47 -13.46 -7.95
CA TYR A 61 2.45 -12.30 -7.04
C TYR A 61 3.84 -11.70 -6.82
N GLY A 62 4.76 -11.84 -7.77
CA GLY A 62 6.16 -11.41 -7.63
C GLY A 62 6.32 -9.91 -7.36
N GLU A 63 5.48 -9.08 -7.97
CA GLU A 63 5.46 -7.62 -7.76
C GLU A 63 4.96 -7.27 -6.35
N LEU A 64 3.90 -7.93 -5.89
CA LEU A 64 3.37 -7.79 -4.54
C LEU A 64 4.43 -8.21 -3.50
N ASP A 65 5.09 -9.35 -3.73
CA ASP A 65 6.19 -9.85 -2.90
C ASP A 65 7.36 -8.85 -2.84
N SER A 66 7.69 -8.22 -3.98
CA SER A 66 8.76 -7.23 -4.07
C SER A 66 8.44 -5.97 -3.27
N MET A 67 7.23 -5.45 -3.39
CA MET A 67 6.76 -4.31 -2.62
C MET A 67 6.76 -4.60 -1.11
N ILE A 68 6.31 -5.79 -0.70
CA ILE A 68 6.27 -6.18 0.71
C ILE A 68 7.67 -6.36 1.28
N ARG A 69 8.62 -6.90 0.51
CA ARG A 69 10.03 -6.98 0.91
C ARG A 69 10.63 -5.60 1.18
N LEU A 70 10.22 -4.59 0.42
CA LEU A 70 10.63 -3.20 0.62
C LEU A 70 9.91 -2.54 1.80
N LEU A 71 8.63 -2.82 2.01
CA LEU A 71 7.83 -2.25 3.10
C LEU A 71 8.10 -2.87 4.47
N ILE A 72 8.33 -4.18 4.57
CA ILE A 72 8.52 -4.87 5.84
C ILE A 72 9.66 -5.88 5.72
N PRO A 73 10.91 -5.40 5.51
CA PRO A 73 12.05 -6.28 5.28
C PRO A 73 12.32 -7.19 6.49
N GLU A 74 12.05 -6.72 7.71
CA GLU A 74 12.29 -7.48 8.94
C GLU A 74 11.23 -8.58 9.15
N GLU A 75 9.99 -8.35 8.71
CA GLU A 75 8.87 -9.28 8.84
C GLU A 75 8.60 -10.09 7.57
N TYR A 76 9.47 -9.99 6.56
CA TYR A 76 9.24 -10.63 5.26
C TYR A 76 9.13 -12.16 5.34
N GLU A 77 9.91 -12.81 6.20
CA GLU A 77 9.79 -14.26 6.42
C GLU A 77 8.43 -14.66 7.01
N THR A 78 7.84 -13.78 7.83
CA THR A 78 6.49 -13.98 8.37
C THR A 78 5.46 -13.86 7.26
N TYR A 79 5.60 -12.87 6.38
CA TYR A 79 4.79 -12.74 5.17
C TYR A 79 4.86 -14.00 4.30
N GLU A 80 6.06 -14.53 4.02
CA GLU A 80 6.21 -15.75 3.20
C GLU A 80 5.49 -16.96 3.80
N LYS A 81 5.50 -17.10 5.13
CA LYS A 81 4.75 -18.16 5.83
C LYS A 81 3.25 -17.96 5.68
N ILE A 82 2.77 -16.73 5.86
CA ILE A 82 1.35 -16.39 5.71
C ILE A 82 0.86 -16.63 4.27
N LYS A 83 1.69 -16.29 3.27
CA LYS A 83 1.42 -16.60 1.87
C LYS A 83 1.25 -18.10 1.65
N LYS A 84 2.17 -18.92 2.18
CA LYS A 84 2.07 -20.38 2.11
C LYS A 84 0.81 -20.92 2.79
N ASP A 85 0.53 -20.46 4.01
CA ASP A 85 -0.67 -20.86 4.75
C ASP A 85 -1.95 -20.53 3.95
N PHE A 86 -2.02 -19.36 3.30
CA PHE A 86 -3.17 -18.95 2.50
C PHE A 86 -3.43 -19.86 1.29
N PHE A 87 -2.40 -20.24 0.56
CA PHE A 87 -2.55 -21.11 -0.61
C PHE A 87 -2.76 -22.59 -0.24
N ALA A 88 -2.33 -23.00 0.96
CA ALA A 88 -2.61 -24.34 1.49
C ALA A 88 -4.05 -24.47 2.04
N ASP A 89 -4.47 -23.53 2.88
CA ASP A 89 -5.82 -23.46 3.44
C ASP A 89 -6.24 -22.01 3.67
N LYS A 90 -6.85 -21.43 2.64
CA LYS A 90 -7.32 -20.05 2.62
C LYS A 90 -8.21 -19.71 3.81
N LYS A 91 -9.16 -20.56 4.15
CA LYS A 91 -10.16 -20.26 5.20
C LYS A 91 -9.46 -20.18 6.56
N ASN A 92 -8.65 -21.19 6.87
CA ASN A 92 -7.91 -21.23 8.12
C ASN A 92 -6.88 -20.09 8.22
N ALA A 93 -6.17 -19.77 7.12
CA ALA A 93 -5.22 -18.66 7.11
C ALA A 93 -5.90 -17.31 7.38
N ILE A 94 -7.05 -17.04 6.74
CA ILE A 94 -7.80 -15.80 6.97
C ILE A 94 -8.34 -15.73 8.42
N GLU A 95 -8.88 -16.82 8.95
CA GLU A 95 -9.34 -16.88 10.33
C GLU A 95 -8.19 -16.64 11.32
N LYS A 96 -7.04 -17.29 11.11
CA LYS A 96 -5.85 -17.19 11.96
C LYS A 96 -5.23 -15.80 11.95
N VAL A 97 -5.10 -15.18 10.77
CA VAL A 97 -4.37 -13.91 10.60
C VAL A 97 -5.27 -12.70 10.77
N LEU A 98 -6.50 -12.74 10.26
CA LEU A 98 -7.43 -11.61 10.29
C LEU A 98 -8.55 -11.75 11.32
N GLY A 99 -8.79 -12.96 11.86
CA GLY A 99 -9.91 -13.21 12.79
C GLY A 99 -11.27 -13.23 12.09
N LEU A 100 -11.32 -13.50 10.78
CA LEU A 100 -12.54 -13.47 9.98
C LEU A 100 -12.95 -14.89 9.59
N THR A 101 -14.21 -15.25 9.85
CA THR A 101 -14.72 -16.61 9.64
C THR A 101 -15.56 -16.78 8.37
N ASP A 102 -15.95 -15.69 7.71
CA ASP A 102 -16.99 -15.66 6.67
C ASP A 102 -16.55 -14.86 5.42
N VAL A 103 -15.46 -15.30 4.79
CA VAL A 103 -14.76 -14.56 3.71
C VAL A 103 -14.31 -15.48 2.56
N GLU A 104 -15.25 -16.29 2.05
CA GLU A 104 -14.99 -17.24 0.96
C GLU A 104 -14.39 -16.59 -0.30
N ASN A 105 -14.73 -15.32 -0.58
CA ASN A 105 -14.35 -14.62 -1.82
C ASN A 105 -13.11 -13.73 -1.72
N MET A 106 -12.47 -13.62 -0.55
CA MET A 106 -11.31 -12.73 -0.38
C MET A 106 -10.11 -13.16 -1.25
N THR A 107 -9.59 -12.29 -2.09
CA THR A 107 -8.40 -12.55 -2.90
C THR A 107 -7.13 -12.53 -2.04
N PHE A 108 -6.02 -13.04 -2.56
CA PHE A 108 -4.74 -12.97 -1.85
C PHE A 108 -4.30 -11.51 -1.63
N THR A 109 -4.48 -10.64 -2.64
CA THR A 109 -4.18 -9.21 -2.52
C THR A 109 -4.96 -8.53 -1.40
N GLU A 110 -6.27 -8.78 -1.30
CA GLU A 110 -7.10 -8.24 -0.21
C GLU A 110 -6.66 -8.80 1.16
N PHE A 111 -6.40 -10.11 1.23
CA PHE A 111 -5.93 -10.76 2.44
C PHE A 111 -4.64 -10.11 2.97
N ILE A 112 -3.67 -9.91 2.08
CA ILE A 112 -2.39 -9.29 2.41
C ILE A 112 -2.54 -7.81 2.74
N TYR A 113 -3.41 -7.09 2.03
CA TYR A 113 -3.70 -5.69 2.35
C TYR A 113 -4.22 -5.52 3.79
N PHE A 114 -5.18 -6.35 4.21
CA PHE A 114 -5.66 -6.32 5.59
C PHE A 114 -4.64 -6.86 6.62
N TYR A 115 -3.78 -7.80 6.23
CA TYR A 115 -2.65 -8.21 7.06
C TYR A 115 -1.71 -7.03 7.31
N LEU A 116 -1.32 -6.32 6.25
CA LEU A 116 -0.44 -5.16 6.33
C LEU A 116 -1.06 -4.06 7.18
N GLN A 117 -2.35 -3.78 7.01
CA GLN A 117 -3.10 -2.82 7.83
C GLN A 117 -2.94 -3.07 9.34
N LYS A 118 -3.00 -4.34 9.75
CA LYS A 118 -3.00 -4.73 11.17
C LYS A 118 -1.61 -4.91 11.77
N ASN A 119 -0.62 -5.24 10.94
CA ASN A 119 0.68 -5.74 11.40
C ASN A 119 1.85 -4.83 11.01
N THR A 120 1.58 -3.65 10.44
CA THR A 120 2.62 -2.68 10.09
C THR A 120 2.41 -1.36 10.82
N ASP A 121 3.51 -0.64 11.04
CA ASP A 121 3.47 0.74 11.53
C ASP A 121 3.07 1.68 10.39
N SER A 122 1.76 1.78 10.20
CA SER A 122 1.09 2.49 9.12
C SER A 122 -0.19 3.17 9.59
N TYR A 123 -0.78 4.00 8.74
CA TYR A 123 -2.07 4.62 8.99
C TYR A 123 -3.10 4.16 7.95
N TYR A 124 -4.14 3.45 8.39
CA TYR A 124 -5.26 3.08 7.54
C TYR A 124 -6.29 4.19 7.44
N TYR A 125 -6.61 4.58 6.22
CA TYR A 125 -7.63 5.57 5.89
C TYR A 125 -8.71 4.95 5.01
N GLU A 126 -9.96 5.06 5.44
CA GLU A 126 -11.12 4.75 4.61
C GLU A 126 -11.58 6.03 3.91
N ASN A 127 -11.88 5.97 2.61
CA ASN A 127 -12.28 7.16 1.86
C ASN A 127 -13.49 7.84 2.53
N LEU A 128 -13.47 9.17 2.59
CA LEU A 128 -14.51 10.02 3.20
C LEU A 128 -14.61 9.92 4.73
N SER A 129 -13.76 9.12 5.37
CA SER A 129 -13.69 9.09 6.83
C SER A 129 -13.08 10.38 7.39
N THR A 130 -13.46 10.72 8.62
CA THR A 130 -12.79 11.73 9.44
C THR A 130 -11.79 11.04 10.37
N GLY A 131 -10.99 11.80 11.08
CA GLY A 131 -9.88 11.36 11.93
C GLY A 131 -8.54 11.23 11.20
N TYR A 132 -8.43 11.67 9.94
CA TYR A 132 -7.19 11.49 9.17
C TYR A 132 -6.06 12.41 9.62
N VAL A 133 -6.35 13.60 10.15
CA VAL A 133 -5.33 14.47 10.73
C VAL A 133 -4.72 13.81 11.97
N GLU A 134 -5.55 13.25 12.85
CA GLU A 134 -5.09 12.55 14.05
C GLU A 134 -4.35 11.25 13.69
N GLY A 135 -4.86 10.48 12.72
CA GLY A 135 -4.24 9.25 12.25
C GLY A 135 -2.85 9.47 11.66
N LEU A 136 -2.71 10.49 10.80
CA LEU A 136 -1.41 10.88 10.25
C LEU A 136 -0.45 11.39 11.32
N LYS A 137 -0.94 12.20 12.26
CA LYS A 137 -0.12 12.67 13.38
C LYS A 137 0.39 11.50 14.23
N LYS A 138 -0.46 10.50 14.54
CA LYS A 138 -0.05 9.30 15.27
C LYS A 138 1.03 8.51 14.55
N LEU A 139 0.95 8.39 13.23
CA LEU A 139 1.98 7.75 12.42
C LEU A 139 3.33 8.50 12.49
N LEU A 140 3.31 9.84 12.48
CA LEU A 140 4.54 10.63 12.62
C LEU A 140 5.11 10.53 14.03
N ASP A 141 4.24 10.62 15.05
CA ASP A 141 4.61 10.51 16.46
C ASP A 141 5.22 9.13 16.77
N SER A 142 4.69 8.03 16.19
CA SER A 142 5.24 6.66 16.39
C SER A 142 6.67 6.53 15.87
N LYS A 143 7.05 7.37 14.91
CA LYS A 143 8.40 7.47 14.34
C LYS A 143 9.27 8.55 14.99
N GLY A 144 8.75 9.24 16.02
CA GLY A 144 9.45 10.32 16.71
C GLY A 144 9.67 11.56 15.85
N ILE A 145 8.80 11.81 14.87
CA ILE A 145 8.91 12.95 13.95
C ILE A 145 7.90 14.02 14.36
N GLU A 146 8.41 15.21 14.70
CA GLU A 146 7.61 16.38 15.01
C GLU A 146 7.73 17.42 13.90
N LEU A 147 6.59 17.76 13.29
CA LEU A 147 6.52 18.77 12.22
C LEU A 147 6.03 20.10 12.81
N GLU A 148 6.94 20.88 13.40
CA GLU A 148 6.63 22.13 14.14
C GLU A 148 5.91 23.20 13.28
N ASN A 149 6.07 23.13 11.96
CA ASN A 149 5.48 24.06 11.01
C ASN A 149 4.02 23.71 10.63
N ILE A 150 3.44 22.66 11.22
CA ILE A 150 2.07 22.21 10.97
C ILE A 150 1.23 22.39 12.23
N ASN A 151 0.13 23.14 12.11
CA ASN A 151 -0.85 23.28 13.19
C ASN A 151 -1.89 22.15 13.11
N TRP A 152 -1.55 21.00 13.70
CA TRP A 152 -2.40 19.80 13.72
C TRP A 152 -3.78 20.03 14.34
N GLU A 153 -3.87 20.80 15.43
CA GLU A 153 -5.14 21.11 16.09
C GLU A 153 -6.07 21.90 15.16
N SER A 154 -5.51 22.90 14.46
CA SER A 154 -6.28 23.67 13.48
C SER A 154 -6.73 22.84 12.29
N LEU A 155 -5.91 21.89 11.83
CA LEU A 155 -6.29 20.98 10.72
C LEU A 155 -7.38 20.00 11.16
N ALA A 156 -7.28 19.43 12.35
CA ALA A 156 -8.27 18.50 12.88
C ALA A 156 -9.64 19.17 13.03
N GLY A 157 -9.67 20.42 13.51
CA GLY A 157 -10.90 21.21 13.61
C GLY A 157 -11.57 21.54 12.27
N LYS A 158 -10.90 21.33 11.13
CA LYS A 158 -11.40 21.62 9.78
C LYS A 158 -12.06 20.44 9.08
N GLU A 159 -11.84 19.20 9.54
CA GLU A 159 -12.32 17.99 8.83
C GLU A 159 -13.84 17.94 8.65
N GLU A 160 -14.60 18.49 9.60
CA GLU A 160 -16.05 18.56 9.50
C GLU A 160 -16.52 19.59 8.45
N ALA A 161 -15.76 20.68 8.28
CA ALA A 161 -16.16 21.85 7.51
C ALA A 161 -15.63 21.87 6.07
N TYR A 162 -14.55 21.14 5.76
CA TYR A 162 -13.88 21.17 4.46
C TYR A 162 -14.23 20.01 3.54
N GLU A 163 -14.23 20.26 2.23
CA GLU A 163 -14.34 19.23 1.20
C GLU A 163 -13.26 18.14 1.32
N GLU A 164 -13.45 17.04 0.60
CA GLU A 164 -12.56 15.86 0.59
C GLU A 164 -11.09 16.23 0.33
N LEU A 165 -10.85 17.32 -0.40
CA LEU A 165 -9.53 17.87 -0.71
C LEU A 165 -8.65 18.17 0.53
N LEU A 166 -9.23 18.33 1.73
CA LEU A 166 -8.44 18.63 2.92
C LEU A 166 -7.45 17.52 3.28
N ILE A 167 -7.76 16.24 3.08
CA ILE A 167 -6.79 15.17 3.35
C ILE A 167 -5.56 15.32 2.46
N ASP A 168 -5.75 15.59 1.17
CA ASP A 168 -4.68 15.80 0.20
C ASP A 168 -3.80 16.99 0.62
N ILE A 169 -4.42 18.09 1.06
CA ILE A 169 -3.71 19.26 1.61
C ILE A 169 -2.85 18.86 2.81
N VAL A 170 -3.41 18.12 3.77
CA VAL A 170 -2.70 17.68 4.99
C VAL A 170 -1.52 16.78 4.63
N LEU A 171 -1.75 15.80 3.76
CA LEU A 171 -0.73 14.89 3.25
C LEU A 171 0.41 15.66 2.58
N SER A 172 0.11 16.64 1.73
CA SER A 172 1.12 17.43 1.03
C SER A 172 1.88 18.39 1.92
N LEU A 173 1.23 19.00 2.91
CA LEU A 173 1.91 19.80 3.93
C LEU A 173 2.90 18.94 4.73
N ALA A 174 2.47 17.75 5.17
CA ALA A 174 3.32 16.81 5.89
C ALA A 174 4.51 16.36 5.03
N ASN A 175 4.26 15.93 3.79
CA ASN A 175 5.30 15.45 2.88
C ASN A 175 6.34 16.52 2.57
N LYS A 176 5.91 17.78 2.35
CA LYS A 176 6.83 18.91 2.13
C LYS A 176 7.75 19.16 3.33
N ALA A 177 7.27 18.95 4.55
CA ALA A 177 8.07 19.09 5.76
C ALA A 177 9.07 17.93 5.95
N LEU A 178 8.74 16.74 5.43
CA LEU A 178 9.55 15.52 5.53
C LEU A 178 10.73 15.47 4.55
N ILE A 179 10.81 16.36 3.55
CA ILE A 179 11.88 16.38 2.54
C ILE A 179 13.28 16.41 3.20
N ASN A 180 13.45 17.23 4.25
CA ASN A 180 14.74 17.34 4.95
C ASN A 180 15.10 16.08 5.76
N GLU A 181 14.08 15.30 6.15
CA GLU A 181 14.23 14.04 6.87
C GLU A 181 14.51 12.86 5.94
N LYS A 182 14.55 13.09 4.62
CA LYS A 182 14.67 12.05 3.56
C LYS A 182 13.62 10.96 3.69
N LYS A 183 12.43 11.33 4.16
CA LYS A 183 11.29 10.44 4.27
C LYS A 183 10.17 10.90 3.37
N THR A 184 9.42 9.92 2.88
CA THR A 184 8.27 10.14 2.02
C THR A 184 7.06 9.48 2.66
N LEU A 185 5.99 10.24 2.79
CA LEU A 185 4.66 9.71 3.05
C LEU A 185 4.06 9.27 1.71
N PHE A 186 3.41 8.11 1.65
CA PHE A 186 2.70 7.63 0.45
C PHE A 186 1.64 6.63 0.85
N GLY A 187 0.63 6.43 0.00
CA GLY A 187 -0.42 5.43 0.22
C GLY A 187 -0.27 4.21 -0.68
N ILE A 188 -0.70 3.06 -0.20
CA ILE A 188 -0.99 1.88 -1.02
C ILE A 188 -2.50 1.72 -1.11
N ASP A 189 -3.03 1.65 -2.32
CA ASP A 189 -4.46 1.47 -2.63
C ASP A 189 -4.62 0.20 -3.48
N ILE A 190 -5.59 -0.64 -3.16
CA ILE A 190 -5.91 -1.86 -3.94
C ILE A 190 -7.32 -1.82 -4.56
N GLY A 191 -7.98 -0.67 -4.56
CA GLY A 191 -9.31 -0.48 -5.14
C GLY A 191 -10.49 -0.75 -4.20
N LEU A 192 -10.25 -0.92 -2.89
CA LEU A 192 -11.30 -1.16 -1.88
C LEU A 192 -11.95 0.10 -1.32
N GLY A 193 -11.62 1.28 -1.83
CA GLY A 193 -12.08 2.54 -1.25
C GLY A 193 -11.36 2.89 0.06
N SER A 194 -10.16 2.37 0.27
CA SER A 194 -9.29 2.67 1.40
C SER A 194 -7.83 2.71 0.97
N LYS A 195 -6.98 3.30 1.81
CA LYS A 195 -5.54 3.42 1.60
C LYS A 195 -4.80 3.09 2.89
N ILE A 196 -3.65 2.45 2.78
CA ILE A 196 -2.68 2.33 3.88
C ILE A 196 -1.54 3.30 3.62
N PHE A 197 -1.43 4.32 4.47
CA PHE A 197 -0.36 5.30 4.42
C PHE A 197 0.87 4.82 5.19
N TYR A 198 2.03 4.88 4.54
CA TYR A 198 3.32 4.55 5.11
C TYR A 198 4.24 5.76 5.12
N LEU A 199 5.07 5.83 6.16
CA LEU A 199 6.21 6.72 6.21
C LEU A 199 7.49 5.89 6.11
N ARG A 200 8.24 6.09 5.03
CA ARG A 200 9.50 5.37 4.76
C ARG A 200 10.59 6.31 4.31
N GLU A 201 11.83 5.82 4.31
CA GLU A 201 12.93 6.47 3.59
C GLU A 201 12.53 6.68 2.12
N THR A 202 12.84 7.86 1.57
CA THR A 202 12.49 8.22 0.19
C THR A 202 12.99 7.20 -0.82
N GLU A 203 14.19 6.63 -0.63
CA GLU A 203 14.72 5.57 -1.48
C GLU A 203 13.81 4.32 -1.54
N THR A 204 13.16 3.98 -0.42
CA THR A 204 12.23 2.83 -0.38
C THR A 204 10.98 3.14 -1.18
N TYR A 205 10.44 4.36 -1.05
CA TYR A 205 9.30 4.82 -1.83
C TYR A 205 9.60 4.80 -3.34
N GLU A 206 10.75 5.33 -3.77
CA GLU A 206 11.12 5.34 -5.19
C GLU A 206 11.19 3.92 -5.77
N LYS A 207 11.80 2.98 -5.04
CA LYS A 207 11.85 1.57 -5.46
C LYS A 207 10.47 0.94 -5.58
N ILE A 208 9.54 1.26 -4.67
CA ILE A 208 8.16 0.73 -4.73
C ILE A 208 7.41 1.33 -5.94
N LYS A 209 7.62 2.62 -6.22
CA LYS A 209 6.99 3.34 -7.32
C LYS A 209 7.41 2.81 -8.70
N GLU A 210 8.63 2.28 -8.82
CA GLU A 210 9.17 1.69 -10.05
C GLU A 210 8.62 0.28 -10.35
N ILE A 211 7.92 -0.36 -9.40
CA ILE A 211 7.31 -1.68 -9.61
C ILE A 211 6.04 -1.51 -10.47
N GLU A 212 6.11 -1.93 -11.72
CA GLU A 212 4.95 -2.02 -12.62
C GLU A 212 4.06 -3.20 -12.20
N THR A 213 2.81 -2.94 -11.81
CA THR A 213 1.91 -3.99 -11.29
C THR A 213 0.44 -3.62 -11.40
N ASP A 214 -0.42 -4.63 -11.50
CA ASP A 214 -1.88 -4.49 -11.46
C ASP A 214 -2.45 -4.75 -10.04
N PHE A 215 -1.62 -5.11 -9.05
CA PHE A 215 -2.09 -5.47 -7.71
C PHE A 215 -2.43 -4.29 -6.82
N TYR A 216 -1.74 -3.16 -7.01
CA TYR A 216 -1.90 -1.98 -6.18
C TYR A 216 -1.55 -0.73 -6.96
N TYR A 217 -2.03 0.40 -6.46
CA TYR A 217 -1.65 1.74 -6.87
C TYR A 217 -0.88 2.43 -5.75
N VAL A 218 0.25 3.04 -6.09
CA VAL A 218 0.97 3.94 -5.19
C VAL A 218 0.31 5.30 -5.25
N TYR A 219 -0.35 5.69 -4.17
CA TYR A 219 -0.89 7.03 -4.01
C TYR A 219 0.27 8.02 -3.76
N ASP A 220 0.73 8.59 -4.86
CA ASP A 220 1.84 9.54 -4.90
C ASP A 220 1.38 10.96 -4.53
N ILE A 221 1.73 11.37 -3.31
CA ILE A 221 1.38 12.69 -2.77
C ILE A 221 2.05 13.82 -3.55
N GLU A 222 3.23 13.61 -4.14
CA GLU A 222 3.86 14.66 -4.96
C GLU A 222 3.12 14.87 -6.28
N TYR A 223 2.56 13.78 -6.83
CA TYR A 223 1.81 13.81 -8.08
C TYR A 223 0.47 14.57 -7.95
N LEU A 224 -0.05 14.75 -6.72
CA LEU A 224 -1.25 15.56 -6.47
C LEU A 224 -1.14 17.00 -6.97
N LYS A 225 0.07 17.56 -7.00
CA LYS A 225 0.35 18.90 -7.57
C LYS A 225 -0.04 19.01 -9.05
N ASN A 226 -0.09 17.89 -9.77
CA ASN A 226 -0.47 17.88 -11.19
C ASN A 226 -1.99 17.95 -11.39
N PHE A 227 -2.78 17.63 -10.37
CA PHE A 227 -4.24 17.66 -10.42
C PHE A 227 -4.81 18.95 -9.84
N TYR A 228 -4.15 19.52 -8.84
CA TYR A 228 -4.60 20.73 -8.17
C TYR A 228 -3.88 21.95 -8.73
N THR A 229 -4.62 22.80 -9.44
CA THR A 229 -4.02 23.88 -10.24
C THR A 229 -3.68 25.14 -9.45
N SER A 230 -4.17 25.31 -8.21
CA SER A 230 -3.50 26.08 -7.16
C SER A 230 -4.35 26.14 -5.88
N ILE A 231 -3.89 25.47 -4.83
CA ILE A 231 -4.45 25.67 -3.49
C ILE A 231 -3.52 26.57 -2.68
N TYR A 232 -4.12 27.50 -1.95
CA TYR A 232 -3.43 28.45 -1.10
C TYR A 232 -3.93 28.38 0.33
N GLU A 233 -3.01 28.59 1.27
CA GLU A 233 -3.31 28.89 2.66
C GLU A 233 -3.39 30.41 2.86
N ILE A 234 -4.41 30.89 3.55
CA ILE A 234 -4.54 32.29 3.93
C ILE A 234 -3.60 32.57 5.11
N ILE A 235 -2.51 33.31 4.89
CA ILE A 235 -1.49 33.60 5.91
C ILE A 235 -1.72 34.90 6.67
N VAL A 236 -2.58 35.78 6.15
CA VAL A 236 -3.00 37.04 6.78
C VAL A 236 -4.51 37.06 6.86
N ALA A 237 -5.06 37.35 8.03
CA ALA A 237 -6.50 37.41 8.22
C ALA A 237 -7.13 38.38 7.20
N PRO A 238 -8.08 37.91 6.37
CA PRO A 238 -8.81 38.77 5.48
C PRO A 238 -9.76 39.65 6.32
N PHE A 239 -10.29 40.72 5.73
CA PHE A 239 -11.15 41.68 6.43
C PHE A 239 -12.22 40.97 7.29
N LYS A 240 -12.54 41.52 8.47
CA LYS A 240 -13.43 40.92 9.51
C LYS A 240 -14.81 40.45 9.01
N GLU A 241 -15.21 40.84 7.81
CA GLU A 241 -16.51 40.55 7.21
C GLU A 241 -16.51 39.29 6.34
N LEU A 242 -15.34 38.68 6.11
CA LEU A 242 -15.20 37.43 5.35
C LEU A 242 -15.31 36.23 6.29
N GLU A 243 -15.95 35.17 5.81
CA GLU A 243 -16.11 33.90 6.54
C GLU A 243 -14.79 33.14 6.66
N VAL A 244 -13.86 33.42 5.75
CA VAL A 244 -12.50 32.88 5.76
C VAL A 244 -11.61 33.60 6.76
N THR A 245 -10.66 32.88 7.34
CA THR A 245 -9.76 33.36 8.37
C THR A 245 -8.30 32.96 8.06
N LYS A 246 -7.36 33.37 8.92
CA LYS A 246 -5.97 32.92 8.81
C LYS A 246 -5.89 31.42 9.04
N GLY A 247 -5.20 30.72 8.13
CA GLY A 247 -5.00 29.27 8.14
C GLY A 247 -6.07 28.50 7.38
N ASP A 248 -7.06 29.18 6.78
CA ASP A 248 -8.01 28.55 5.87
C ASP A 248 -7.42 28.32 4.48
N PHE A 249 -7.92 27.30 3.79
CA PHE A 249 -7.48 26.94 2.44
C PHE A 249 -8.50 27.35 1.39
N VAL A 250 -7.99 27.87 0.28
CA VAL A 250 -8.77 28.36 -0.85
C VAL A 250 -8.12 27.95 -2.17
N GLU A 251 -8.94 27.82 -3.20
CA GLU A 251 -8.50 27.62 -4.58
C GLU A 251 -8.45 28.98 -5.31
N ALA A 252 -7.43 29.24 -6.13
CA ALA A 252 -7.35 30.46 -6.93
C ALA A 252 -6.68 30.20 -8.29
N ALA A 253 -6.85 31.10 -9.26
CA ALA A 253 -6.17 30.97 -10.55
C ALA A 253 -4.65 31.24 -10.43
N GLU A 254 -3.85 30.39 -11.07
CA GLU A 254 -2.40 30.50 -11.06
C GLU A 254 -1.92 31.76 -11.84
N GLY A 255 -0.80 32.37 -11.42
CA GLY A 255 -0.17 33.47 -12.17
C GLY A 255 -0.77 34.88 -12.04
N GLU A 256 -1.93 35.07 -11.40
CA GLU A 256 -2.48 36.41 -11.18
C GLU A 256 -1.66 37.21 -10.14
N THR A 257 -1.60 38.54 -10.22
CA THR A 257 -0.94 39.41 -9.22
C THR A 257 -1.91 40.46 -8.70
N GLY A 258 -1.75 40.88 -7.44
CA GLY A 258 -2.66 41.84 -6.83
C GLY A 258 -3.89 41.17 -6.22
N ILE A 259 -5.08 41.63 -6.58
CA ILE A 259 -6.35 41.04 -6.12
C ILE A 259 -6.69 39.86 -7.01
N VAL A 260 -6.91 38.70 -6.40
CA VAL A 260 -7.27 37.46 -7.07
C VAL A 260 -8.62 36.97 -6.54
N LYS A 261 -9.40 36.35 -7.41
CA LYS A 261 -10.58 35.62 -6.98
C LYS A 261 -10.16 34.30 -6.38
N VAL A 262 -10.64 34.03 -5.18
CA VAL A 262 -10.45 32.77 -4.49
C VAL A 262 -11.78 32.10 -4.23
N LYS A 263 -11.82 30.79 -4.28
CA LYS A 263 -12.98 29.96 -3.94
C LYS A 263 -12.69 29.21 -2.63
N THR A 264 -13.62 29.24 -1.69
CA THR A 264 -13.51 28.44 -0.46
C THR A 264 -13.60 26.95 -0.74
N LEU A 265 -12.97 26.15 0.11
CA LEU A 265 -13.05 24.68 0.07
C LEU A 265 -14.00 24.11 1.14
N PHE A 266 -14.99 24.90 1.57
CA PHE A 266 -15.93 24.50 2.61
C PHE A 266 -17.09 23.66 2.03
N LYS A 267 -17.50 22.57 2.70
CA LYS A 267 -18.59 21.68 2.25
C LYS A 267 -19.92 22.41 2.03
N LYS A 268 -20.20 23.41 2.87
CA LYS A 268 -21.55 23.95 3.05
C LYS A 268 -21.91 25.02 2.03
N ASP A 269 -20.95 25.80 1.53
CA ASP A 269 -21.16 26.82 0.50
C ASP A 269 -19.80 27.23 -0.11
N ASN A 270 -19.57 26.86 -1.37
CA ASN A 270 -18.39 27.30 -2.13
C ASN A 270 -18.53 28.77 -2.54
N LYS A 271 -18.05 29.68 -1.68
CA LYS A 271 -18.10 31.12 -1.89
C LYS A 271 -16.84 31.63 -2.58
N GLU A 272 -17.00 32.68 -3.37
CA GLU A 272 -15.89 33.39 -3.99
C GLU A 272 -15.61 34.70 -3.25
N TYR A 273 -14.33 35.03 -3.08
CA TYR A 273 -13.86 36.28 -2.48
C TYR A 273 -12.73 36.89 -3.29
N ASP A 274 -12.66 38.22 -3.27
CA ASP A 274 -11.51 38.97 -3.77
C ASP A 274 -10.48 39.10 -2.65
N ILE A 275 -9.33 38.45 -2.77
CA ILE A 275 -8.25 38.48 -1.77
C ILE A 275 -6.95 38.98 -2.42
N ASN A 276 -6.15 39.75 -1.69
CA ASN A 276 -4.82 40.12 -2.15
C ASN A 276 -3.90 38.90 -2.10
N LYS A 277 -3.27 38.53 -3.23
CA LYS A 277 -2.38 37.38 -3.34
C LYS A 277 -1.22 37.38 -2.34
N ASN A 278 -0.77 38.55 -1.87
CA ASN A 278 0.26 38.64 -0.82
C ASN A 278 -0.21 38.10 0.54
N MET A 279 -1.51 37.84 0.70
CA MET A 279 -2.11 37.21 1.89
C MET A 279 -2.22 35.70 1.75
N LEU A 280 -1.75 35.14 0.63
CA LEU A 280 -1.87 33.73 0.27
C LEU A 280 -0.47 33.09 0.21
N LYS A 281 -0.38 31.83 0.65
CA LYS A 281 0.81 30.99 0.53
C LYS A 281 0.45 29.73 -0.24
N GLN A 282 1.15 29.47 -1.33
CA GLN A 282 0.89 28.30 -2.18
C GLN A 282 1.19 26.99 -1.43
N VAL A 283 0.24 26.07 -1.50
CA VAL A 283 0.32 24.70 -0.95
C VAL A 283 0.71 23.72 -2.05
N PHE A 284 -0.09 23.70 -3.13
CA PHE A 284 0.14 22.94 -4.37
C PHE A 284 0.65 23.86 -5.47
#